data_AF-A0A969PRA5-F1
#
_entry.id   AF-A0A969PRA5-F1
#
_cell.length_a   1.000
_cell.length_b   1.000
_cell.length_c   1.000
_cell.angle_alpha   90.00
_cell.angle_beta   90.00
_cell.angle_gamma   90.00
#
_symmetry.space_group_name_H-M   'P 1'
#
loop_
_entity.id
_entity.type
_entity.pdbx_description
1 polymer ?
#
loop_
_entity_poly.entity_id
_entity_poly.type
_entity_poly.pdbx_seq_one_letter_code
_entity_poly.pdbx_strand_id
1 'polypeptide(L)' 'MSNIQISSINTRFSGGEISGVDVRFGFKGLDGRVDSSTRIEMTPEEYQGNEPIDKLQAKVASMMVEALQESPQDEEETG' A
#
# COMPACT_ATOMS: atom_id res chain seq x y z
N MET A 1 16.35 -1.06 7.28
CA MET A 1 15.37 0.03 7.47
C MET A 1 14.46 0.01 6.25
N SER A 2 13.14 0.00 6.45
CA SER A 2 12.20 0.06 5.34
C SER A 2 12.27 1.44 4.68
N ASN A 3 12.24 1.49 3.35
CA ASN A 3 12.16 2.74 2.61
C ASN A 3 10.74 3.33 2.60
N ILE A 4 9.80 2.68 3.30
CA ILE A 4 8.39 3.05 3.40
C ILE A 4 8.15 3.75 4.74
N GLN A 5 7.52 4.92 4.68
CA GLN A 5 7.08 5.68 5.84
C GLN A 5 5.56 5.88 5.76
N ILE A 6 4.84 5.27 6.69
CA ILE A 6 3.38 5.45 6.80
C ILE A 6 3.11 6.85 7.34
N SER A 7 2.30 7.61 6.62
CA SER A 7 1.93 8.99 6.98
C SER A 7 0.53 9.07 7.59
N SER A 8 -0.39 8.21 7.14
CA SER A 8 -1.77 8.18 7.65
C SER A 8 -2.39 6.80 7.45
N ILE A 9 -3.23 6.40 8.41
CA ILE A 9 -4.10 5.23 8.32
C ILE A 9 -5.51 5.73 8.57
N ASN A 10 -6.41 5.53 7.63
CA ASN A 10 -7.81 5.91 7.76
C ASN A 10 -8.69 4.66 7.64
N THR A 11 -9.24 4.21 8.76
CA THR A 11 -10.14 3.06 8.82
C THR A 11 -11.58 3.54 8.68
N ARG A 12 -12.26 3.07 7.64
CA ARG A 12 -13.68 3.28 7.42
C ARG A 12 -14.47 2.19 8.13
N PHE A 13 -15.60 2.58 8.72
CA PHE A 13 -16.51 1.69 9.41
C PHE A 13 -17.90 1.74 8.78
N SER A 14 -18.58 0.60 8.71
CA SER A 14 -19.98 0.49 8.31
C SER A 14 -20.66 -0.56 9.18
N GLY A 15 -21.82 -0.25 9.76
CA GLY A 15 -22.54 -1.20 10.63
C GLY A 15 -21.79 -1.61 11.91
N GLY A 16 -20.77 -0.86 12.32
CA GLY A 16 -19.91 -1.21 13.47
C GLY A 16 -18.71 -2.10 13.12
N GLU A 17 -18.58 -2.51 11.85
CA GLU A 17 -17.47 -3.31 11.34
C GLU A 17 -16.56 -2.46 10.47
N ILE A 18 -15.30 -2.86 10.35
CA ILE A 18 -14.38 -2.24 9.39
C ILE A 18 -14.91 -2.53 7.99
N SER A 19 -15.07 -1.48 7.18
CA SER A 19 -15.52 -1.58 5.78
C SER A 19 -14.40 -1.35 4.77
N GLY A 20 -13.29 -0.76 5.19
CA GLY A 20 -12.11 -0.56 4.36
C GLY A 20 -11.06 0.26 5.08
N VAL A 21 -9.81 0.15 4.66
CA VAL A 21 -8.68 0.83 5.31
C VAL A 21 -7.83 1.48 4.24
N ASP A 22 -7.61 2.78 4.39
CA ASP A 22 -6.82 3.58 3.48
C ASP A 22 -5.50 3.95 4.13
N VAL A 23 -4.41 3.39 3.62
CA VAL A 23 -3.06 3.63 4.12
C VAL A 23 -2.35 4.56 3.14
N ARG A 24 -1.98 5.75 3.62
CA ARG A 24 -1.09 6.66 2.90
C ARG A 24 0.33 6.47 3.40
N PHE A 25 1.26 6.41 2.47
CA PHE A 25 2.66 6.24 2.78
C PHE A 25 3.52 6.98 1.76
N GLY A 26 4.71 7.36 2.21
CA GLY A 26 5.78 7.73 1.31
C GLY A 26 6.75 6.57 1.13
N PHE A 27 7.35 6.46 -0.05
CA PHE A 27 8.45 5.54 -0.30
C PHE A 27 9.66 6.28 -0.89
N LYS A 28 10.85 5.87 -0.47
CA LYS A 28 12.11 6.34 -1.06
C LYS A 28 12.64 5.30 -2.05
N GLY A 29 12.62 5.65 -3.33
CA GLY A 29 13.17 4.83 -4.41
C GLY A 29 14.70 4.68 -4.33
N LEU A 30 15.25 3.75 -5.11
CA LEU A 30 16.70 3.51 -5.21
C LEU A 30 17.45 4.71 -5.81
N ASP A 31 16.77 5.54 -6.60
CA ASP A 31 17.29 6.80 -7.14
C ASP A 31 17.29 7.95 -6.11
N GLY A 32 16.84 7.66 -4.88
CA GLY A 32 16.74 8.63 -3.79
C GLY A 32 15.52 9.53 -3.87
N ARG A 33 14.66 9.39 -4.88
CA ARG A 33 13.40 10.13 -4.96
C ARG A 33 12.43 9.64 -3.90
N VAL A 34 11.74 10.58 -3.27
CA VAL A 34 10.65 10.28 -2.32
C VAL A 34 9.34 10.54 -3.04
N ASP A 35 8.54 9.50 -3.22
CA ASP A 35 7.13 9.66 -3.55
C ASP A 35 6.35 9.64 -2.23
N SER A 36 5.65 10.72 -1.93
CA SER A 36 4.89 10.89 -0.69
C SER A 36 3.37 10.80 -0.89
N SER A 37 2.92 10.45 -2.09
CA SER A 37 1.53 10.55 -2.51
C SER A 37 0.82 9.20 -2.69
N THR A 38 1.50 8.11 -2.38
CA THR A 38 0.99 6.76 -2.59
C THR A 38 -0.07 6.37 -1.55
N ARG A 39 -1.10 5.68 -2.01
CA ARG A 39 -2.18 5.11 -1.20
C ARG A 39 -2.42 3.67 -1.64
N ILE A 40 -2.63 2.80 -0.66
CA ILE A 40 -3.26 1.50 -0.87
C ILE A 40 -4.57 1.43 -0.09
N GLU A 41 -5.54 0.73 -0.67
CA GLU A 41 -6.79 0.35 -0.01
C GLU A 41 -6.66 -1.11 0.41
N MET A 42 -7.06 -1.42 1.64
CA MET A 42 -7.00 -2.76 2.22
C MET A 42 -8.40 -3.17 2.68
N THR A 43 -8.71 -4.45 2.52
CA THR A 43 -9.95 -5.05 3.03
C THR A 43 -9.87 -5.25 4.55
N PRO A 44 -11.02 -5.49 5.22
CA PRO A 44 -11.05 -5.82 6.64
C PRO A 44 -10.29 -7.12 7.00
N GLU A 45 -10.21 -8.05 6.05
CA GLU A 45 -9.44 -9.30 6.19
C GLU A 45 -7.94 -9.01 6.15
N GLU A 46 -7.57 -7.95 5.44
CA GLU A 46 -6.20 -7.53 5.26
C GLU A 46 -5.66 -6.65 6.39
N TYR A 47 -6.52 -5.97 7.14
CA TYR A 47 -6.11 -5.12 8.25
C TYR A 47 -7.14 -5.14 9.38
N GLN A 48 -6.71 -5.64 10.54
CA GLN A 48 -7.58 -5.86 11.71
C GLN A 48 -7.73 -4.62 12.62
N GLY A 49 -7.14 -3.48 12.28
CA GLY A 49 -7.29 -2.24 13.07
C GLY A 49 -6.28 -2.06 14.21
N ASN A 50 -5.53 -3.09 14.59
CA ASN A 50 -4.63 -3.07 15.74
C ASN A 50 -3.21 -3.62 15.45
N GLU A 51 -2.82 -3.69 14.18
CA GLU A 51 -1.53 -4.23 13.80
C GLU A 51 -0.37 -3.26 14.17
N PRO A 52 0.77 -3.78 14.63
CA PRO A 52 1.98 -2.97 14.76
C PRO A 52 2.37 -2.32 13.44
N ILE A 53 2.84 -1.06 13.49
CA ILE A 53 3.26 -0.28 12.31
C ILE A 53 4.26 -1.05 11.44
N ASP A 54 5.18 -1.79 12.03
CA ASP A 54 6.18 -2.58 11.28
C ASP A 54 5.56 -3.69 10.44
N LYS A 55 4.47 -4.33 10.93
CA LYS A 55 3.73 -5.32 10.15
C LYS A 55 2.99 -4.68 8.99
N LEU A 56 2.38 -3.52 9.24
CA LEU A 56 1.68 -2.76 8.20
C LEU A 56 2.66 -2.30 7.11
N GLN A 57 3.87 -1.85 7.48
CA GLN A 57 4.92 -1.51 6.53
C GLN A 57 5.34 -2.70 5.66
N ALA A 58 5.50 -3.89 6.25
CA ALA A 58 5.82 -5.11 5.50
C ALA A 58 4.70 -5.47 4.51
N LYS A 59 3.44 -5.30 4.92
CA LYS A 59 2.29 -5.56 4.05
C LYS A 59 2.20 -4.58 2.88
N VAL A 60 2.34 -3.28 3.16
CA VAL A 60 2.41 -2.24 2.11
C VAL A 60 3.53 -2.55 1.12
N ALA A 61 4.70 -2.99 1.60
CA ALA A 61 5.82 -3.37 0.73
C ALA A 61 5.47 -4.54 -0.19
N SER A 62 4.79 -5.58 0.32
CA SER A 62 4.36 -6.72 -0.50
C SER A 62 3.40 -6.30 -1.61
N MET A 63 2.37 -5.53 -1.25
CA MET A 63 1.37 -5.05 -2.21
C MET A 63 1.97 -4.12 -3.28
N MET A 64 2.95 -3.30 -2.91
CA MET A 64 3.69 -2.49 -3.89
C MET A 64 4.49 -3.36 -4.86
N VAL A 65 5.16 -4.40 -4.38
CA VAL A 65 5.93 -5.32 -5.24
C VAL A 65 4.99 -6.05 -6.19
N GLU A 66 3.86 -6.54 -5.70
CA GLU A 66 2.82 -7.19 -6.53
C GLU A 66 2.30 -6.24 -7.61
N ALA A 67 1.91 -5.00 -7.25
CA ALA A 67 1.43 -4.02 -8.22
C ALA A 67 2.48 -3.64 -9.29
N LEU A 68 3.76 -3.58 -8.92
CA LEU A 68 4.86 -3.36 -9.86
C LEU A 68 5.13 -4.57 -10.75
N GLN A 69 4.92 -5.79 -10.24
CA GLN A 69 5.08 -7.04 -10.99
C GLN A 69 3.90 -7.34 -11.91
N GLU A 70 2.70 -6.85 -11.60
CA GLU A 70 1.52 -6.89 -12.48
C GLU A 70 1.58 -5.84 -13.60
N SER A 71 2.51 -4.87 -13.51
CA SER A 71 2.70 -3.79 -14.50
C SER A 71 3.77 -4.05 -15.60
N PRO A 72 3.89 -5.24 -16.21
CA PRO A 72 4.48 -5.33 -17.54
C PRO A 72 3.64 -6.20 -18.51
N GLN A 73 2.88 -5.53 -19.41
CA GLN A 73 2.64 -5.88 -20.83
C GLN A 73 1.35 -5.21 -21.36
N ASP A 74 1.46 -3.93 -21.76
CA ASP A 74 0.60 -3.34 -22.79
C ASP A 74 1.53 -2.56 -23.76
N GLU A 75 2.53 -3.25 -24.32
CA GLU A 75 3.26 -2.78 -25.51
C GLU A 75 3.12 -3.82 -26.63
N GLU A 76 2.22 -3.47 -27.54
CA GLU A 76 2.26 -3.71 -29.00
C GLU A 76 2.33 -5.16 -29.53
N GLU A 77 1.18 -5.68 -29.97
CA GLU A 77 1.13 -6.48 -31.20
C GLU A 77 -0.10 -6.06 -32.05
N THR A 78 -0.04 -4.85 -32.62
CA THR A 78 -0.67 -4.59 -33.92
C THR A 78 0.35 -4.95 -35.00
N GLY A 79 0.21 -6.12 -35.60
CA GLY A 79 1.02 -6.59 -36.74
C GLY A 79 0.26 -7.61 -37.57
#